data_AF-A0A1G2XWE4-F1
#
_entry.id   AF-A0A1G2XWE4-F1
#
_cell.length_a   1.000
_cell.length_b   1.000
_cell.length_c   1.000
_cell.angle_alpha   90.00
_cell.angle_beta   90.00
_cell.angle_gamma   90.00
#
_symmetry.space_group_name_H-M   'P 1'
#
loop_
_entity.id
_entity.type
_entity.pdbx_description
1 polymer ?
#
loop_
_entity_poly.entity_id
_entity_poly.type
_entity_poly.pdbx_seq_one_letter_code
_entity_poly.pdbx_strand_id
1 'polypeptide(L)' 'METCRNLKIPAALERSRSGKGAHIWIFFSAPVLASKARKLGSYLLTKTMSRHHQLGMEQI' A
#
# COMPACT_ATOMS: atom_id res chain seq x y z
N MET A 1 7.05 -2.14 0.88
CA MET A 1 7.43 -2.68 -0.44
C MET A 1 7.40 -4.20 -0.54
N GLU A 2 7.77 -4.94 0.51
CA GLU A 2 7.85 -6.40 0.44
C GLU A 2 6.52 -7.07 0.06
N THR A 3 5.39 -6.68 0.66
CA THR A 3 4.06 -7.18 0.31
C THR A 3 3.76 -7.03 -1.19
N CYS A 4 4.03 -5.87 -1.78
CA CYS A 4 3.85 -5.64 -3.21
C CYS A 4 4.75 -6.56 -4.04
N ARG A 5 6.02 -6.72 -3.67
CA ARG A 5 6.95 -7.63 -4.37
C ARG A 5 6.47 -9.07 -4.34
N ASN A 6 6.04 -9.56 -3.18
CA ASN A 6 5.56 -10.93 -3.01
C ASN A 6 4.27 -11.19 -3.81
N LEU A 7 3.41 -10.17 -3.92
CA LEU A 7 2.20 -10.22 -4.74
C LEU A 7 2.44 -9.89 -6.21
N LYS A 8 3.70 -9.62 -6.61
CA LYS A 8 4.10 -9.19 -7.96
C LYS A 8 3.34 -7.97 -8.47
N ILE A 9 3.03 -7.04 -7.57
CA ILE A 9 2.37 -5.76 -7.91
C ILE A 9 3.45 -4.72 -8.19
N PRO A 10 3.51 -4.16 -9.42
CA PRO A 10 4.38 -3.04 -9.73
C PRO A 10 3.98 -1.82 -8.89
N ALA A 11 4.94 -1.28 -8.15
CA ALA A 11 4.71 -0.11 -7.30
C ALA A 11 5.98 0.75 -7.21
N ALA A 12 5.79 2.05 -7.16
CA ALA A 12 6.86 3.01 -6.88
C ALA A 12 6.78 3.49 -5.43
N LEU A 13 7.94 3.67 -4.80
CA LEU A 13 8.08 4.20 -3.45
C LEU A 13 8.54 5.65 -3.52
N GLU A 14 7.81 6.54 -2.85
CA GLU A 14 8.19 7.93 -2.66
C GLU A 14 8.35 8.18 -1.16
N ARG A 15 9.44 8.83 -0.73
CA ARG A 15 9.59 9.26 0.67
C ARG A 15 8.94 10.62 0.86
N SER A 16 8.18 10.79 1.94
CA SER A 16 7.55 12.07 2.24
C SER A 16 8.60 13.16 2.47
N ARG A 17 8.25 14.40 2.14
CA ARG A 17 9.16 15.56 2.31
C ARG A 17 9.60 15.79 3.76
N SER A 18 8.79 15.37 4.73
CA SER A 18 9.13 15.44 6.16
C SER A 18 10.11 14.35 6.60
N GLY A 19 10.35 13.33 5.77
CA GLY A 19 11.18 12.18 6.09
C GLY A 19 10.54 11.17 7.07
N LYS A 20 9.39 11.50 7.66
CA LYS A 20 8.68 10.68 8.66
C LYS A 20 7.72 9.66 8.07
N GLY A 21 7.59 9.61 6.74
CA GLY A 21 6.67 8.71 6.07
C GLY A 21 7.10 8.42 4.63
N ALA A 22 6.30 7.59 3.98
CA ALA A 22 6.46 7.26 2.58
C ALA A 22 5.10 6.96 1.95
N HIS A 23 5.00 7.21 0.65
CA HIS A 23 3.84 6.89 -0.17
C HIS A 23 4.19 5.75 -1.14
N ILE A 24 3.18 4.94 -1.44
CA ILE A 24 3.27 3.88 -2.44
C ILE A 24 2.33 4.24 -3.59
N TRP A 25 2.89 4.29 -4.79
CA TRP A 25 2.16 4.56 -6.03
C TRP A 25 1.99 3.28 -6.82
N ILE A 26 0.76 2.99 -7.24
CA ILE A 26 0.41 1.87 -8.12
C ILE A 26 -0.28 2.46 -9.34
N PHE A 27 0.25 2.15 -10.53
CA PHE A 27 -0.27 2.64 -11.80
C PHE A 27 -1.07 1.53 -12.48
N PHE A 28 -2.28 1.86 -12.91
CA PHE A 28 -3.14 0.95 -13.67
C PHE A 28 -3.00 1.24 -15.16
N SER A 29 -2.99 0.19 -15.99
CA SER A 29 -2.91 0.33 -17.46
C SER A 29 -4.18 0.92 -18.09
N ALA A 30 -5.28 0.96 -17.35
CA ALA A 30 -6.55 1.52 -17.76
C ALA A 30 -7.27 2.12 -16.54
N PRO A 31 -8.26 3.02 -16.75
CA PRO A 31 -9.09 3.51 -15.67
C PRO A 31 -9.74 2.36 -14.89
N VAL A 32 -9.67 2.44 -13.57
CA VAL A 32 -10.32 1.49 -12.66
C VAL A 32 -11.35 2.23 -11.81
N LEU A 33 -12.42 1.53 -11.42
CA LEU A 33 -13.36 2.07 -10.45
C LEU A 33 -12.62 2.41 -9.15
N ALA A 34 -12.88 3.60 -8.61
CA ALA A 34 -12.27 4.05 -7.36
C ALA A 34 -12.53 3.07 -6.20
N SER A 35 -13.68 2.40 -6.19
CA SER A 35 -14.00 1.34 -5.22
C SER A 35 -13.08 0.12 -5.33
N LYS A 36 -12.70 -0.29 -6.55
CA LYS A 36 -11.74 -1.39 -6.77
C LYS A 36 -10.34 -1.01 -6.32
N ALA A 37 -9.89 0.21 -6.65
CA ALA A 37 -8.58 0.71 -6.22
C ALA A 37 -8.47 0.78 -4.69
N ARG A 38 -9.51 1.27 -4.00
CA ARG A 38 -9.55 1.29 -2.52
C ARG A 38 -9.52 -0.11 -1.91
N LYS A 39 -10.29 -1.06 -2.46
CA LYS A 39 -10.28 -2.46 -2.02
C LYS A 39 -8.88 -3.09 -2.15
N LEU A 40 -8.17 -2.83 -3.25
CA LEU A 40 -6.78 -3.25 -3.41
C LEU A 40 -5.89 -2.65 -2.30
N GLY A 41 -6.00 -1.34 -2.05
CA GLY A 41 -5.25 -0.67 -0.99
C GLY A 41 -5.50 -1.27 0.39
N SER A 42 -6.76 -1.46 0.78
CA SER A 42 -7.13 -2.09 2.06
C SER A 42 -6.55 -3.50 2.18
N TYR A 43 -6.65 -4.31 1.12
CA TYR A 43 -6.06 -5.65 1.09
C TYR A 43 -4.53 -5.62 1.29
N LEU A 44 -3.83 -4.69 0.65
CA LEU A 44 -2.38 -4.54 0.80
C LEU A 44 -1.98 -4.11 2.22
N LEU A 45 -2.73 -3.19 2.83
CA LEU A 45 -2.53 -2.78 4.21
C LEU A 45 -2.72 -3.96 5.16
N THR A 46 -3.85 -4.67 5.05
CA THR A 46 -4.12 -5.86 5.88
C THR A 46 -3.05 -6.92 5.74
N LYS A 47 -2.63 -7.26 4.51
CA LYS A 47 -1.56 -8.25 4.27
C LYS A 47 -0.20 -7.81 4.80
N THR A 48 0.08 -6.51 4.80
CA THR A 48 1.33 -5.98 5.36
C THR A 48 1.30 -6.06 6.88
N MET A 49 0.20 -5.64 7.51
CA MET A 49 0.03 -5.71 8.96
C MET A 49 0.03 -7.16 9.47
N SER A 50 -0.62 -8.10 8.77
CA SER A 50 -0.63 -9.51 9.17
C SER A 50 0.77 -10.15 9.16
N ARG A 51 1.73 -9.57 8.42
CA ARG A 51 3.13 -10.01 8.42
C ARG A 51 3.95 -9.34 9.52
N HIS A 52 3.47 -8.21 10.04
CA HIS A 52 4.12 -7.42 11.07
C HIS A 52 3.19 -7.30 12.28
N HIS A 53 3.12 -8.37 13.08
CA HIS A 53 2.26 -8.49 14.27
C HIS A 53 2.43 -7.37 15.33
N GLN A 54 3.39 -6.45 15.17
CA GLN A 54 3.66 -5.31 16.06
C GLN A 54 3.15 -3.96 15.53
N LEU A 55 2.61 -3.88 14.30
CA LEU A 55 2.07 -2.64 13.74
C LEU A 55 0.57 -2.56 14.01
N GLY A 56 0.18 -2.02 15.18
CA GLY A 56 -1.19 -1.57 15.41
C GLY A 56 -1.46 -0.29 14.60
N MET A 57 -2.58 -0.22 13.90
CA MET A 57 -3.06 1.06 13.34
C MET A 57 -3.74 1.84 14.45
N GLU A 58 -3.15 2.96 14.88
CA GLU A 58 -3.96 4.00 15.51
C GLU A 58 -4.85 4.61 14.42
N GLN A 59 -6.16 4.36 14.54
CA GLN A 59 -7.15 5.03 13.72
C GLN A 59 -7.30 6.46 14.24
N ILE A 60 -7.12 7.43 13.34
CA ILE A 60 -7.42 8.84 13.56
C ILE A 60 -8.94 9.01 13.56
#